data_AF-A0A4R0FTY0-F1
#
_entry.id   AF-A0A4R0FTY0-F1
#
_cell.length_a   1.000
_cell.length_b   1.000
_cell.length_c   1.000
_cell.angle_alpha   90.00
_cell.angle_beta   90.00
_cell.angle_gamma   90.00
#
_symmetry.space_group_name_H-M   'P 1'
#
loop_
_entity.id
_entity.type
_entity.pdbx_description
1 polymer ?
#
loop_
_entity_poly.entity_id
_entity_poly.type
_entity_poly.pdbx_seq_one_letter_code
_entity_poly.pdbx_strand_id
1 'polypeptide(L)'
;MGVNVELRHQGAKPRKGRTPTTTVEMVVDADDIFSGLLNKCYQSGRTPTLDKIDPYANTIIRGSDVNAFIQELPILEKYARTAPEKRQIARIETMSRKCLAKIEDHHLHFVGD
;
A
#
# COMPACT_ATOMS: atom_id res chain seq x y z
N MET A 1 10.23 -11.95 -4.49
CA MET A 1 8.90 -11.96 -3.85
C MET A 1 8.53 -10.52 -3.58
N GLY A 2 7.62 -9.99 -4.38
CA GLY A 2 7.29 -8.56 -4.43
C GLY A 2 5.94 -8.28 -3.79
N VAL A 3 5.68 -7.03 -3.44
CA VAL A 3 4.37 -6.61 -2.93
C VAL A 3 3.71 -5.63 -3.87
N ASN A 4 2.73 -6.12 -4.62
CA ASN A 4 1.94 -5.26 -5.50
C ASN A 4 0.94 -4.45 -4.68
N VAL A 5 0.84 -3.16 -4.96
CA VAL A 5 -0.12 -2.27 -4.28
C VAL A 5 -1.26 -1.97 -5.22
N GLU A 6 -2.46 -2.45 -4.88
CA GLU A 6 -3.67 -2.22 -5.63
C GLU A 6 -4.57 -1.19 -4.94
N LEU A 7 -4.98 -0.18 -5.68
CA LEU A 7 -6.10 0.68 -5.28
C LEU A 7 -7.40 0.00 -5.71
N ARG A 8 -8.22 -0.41 -4.74
CA ARG A 8 -9.51 -1.04 -5.01
C ARG A 8 -10.66 -0.10 -4.65
N HIS A 9 -11.61 0.02 -5.58
CA HIS A 9 -12.89 0.66 -5.35
C HIS A 9 -13.90 -0.38 -4.88
N GLN A 10 -14.61 -0.08 -3.81
CA GLN A 10 -15.71 -0.85 -3.27
C GLN A 10 -17.01 -0.25 -3.80
N GLY A 11 -17.73 -0.99 -4.65
CA GLY A 11 -18.99 -0.52 -5.22
C GLY A 11 -20.12 -0.45 -4.19
N ALA A 12 -21.32 -0.04 -4.63
CA ALA A 12 -22.49 0.04 -3.76
C ALA A 12 -22.76 -1.28 -3.02
N LYS A 13 -23.10 -1.17 -1.72
CA LYS A 13 -23.37 -2.31 -0.85
C LYS A 13 -24.55 -3.12 -1.43
N PRO A 14 -24.35 -4.39 -1.84
CA PRO A 14 -25.41 -5.15 -2.48
C PRO A 14 -26.50 -5.53 -1.47
N ARG A 15 -27.74 -5.69 -1.97
CA ARG A 15 -28.91 -6.08 -1.18
C ARG A 15 -28.80 -7.51 -0.60
N LYS A 16 -27.95 -8.35 -1.19
CA LYS A 16 -27.47 -9.67 -0.72
C LYS A 16 -26.09 -9.95 -1.34
N GLY A 17 -25.15 -10.50 -0.56
CA GLY A 17 -23.82 -10.94 -1.05
C GLY A 17 -22.64 -10.02 -0.68
N ARG A 18 -21.44 -10.36 -1.16
CA ARG A 18 -20.19 -9.60 -0.91
C ARG A 18 -20.15 -8.39 -1.83
N THR A 19 -19.77 -7.22 -1.30
CA THR A 19 -19.63 -6.01 -2.13
C THR A 19 -18.59 -6.22 -3.22
N PRO A 20 -18.92 -5.97 -4.50
CA PRO A 20 -17.95 -6.08 -5.58
C PRO A 20 -16.83 -5.06 -5.38
N THR A 21 -15.59 -5.51 -5.52
CA THR A 21 -14.40 -4.66 -5.51
C THR A 21 -13.73 -4.71 -6.86
N THR A 22 -13.45 -3.55 -7.45
CA THR A 22 -12.74 -3.42 -8.72
C THR A 22 -11.39 -2.77 -8.50
N THR A 23 -10.34 -3.29 -9.15
CA THR A 23 -9.03 -2.67 -9.14
C THR A 23 -9.07 -1.44 -10.06
N VAL A 24 -8.79 -0.28 -9.49
CA VAL A 24 -8.79 1.02 -10.20
C VAL A 24 -7.39 1.34 -10.70
N GLU A 25 -6.38 1.03 -9.90
CA GLU A 25 -4.98 1.34 -10.18
C GLU A 25 -4.10 0.29 -9.48
N MET A 26 -2.96 -0.04 -10.07
CA MET A 26 -1.99 -0.98 -9.50
C MET A 26 -0.58 -0.44 -9.65
N VAL A 27 0.20 -0.49 -8.58
CA VAL A 27 1.66 -0.30 -8.58
C VAL A 27 2.27 -1.67 -8.42
N VAL A 28 2.93 -2.13 -9.48
CA VAL A 28 3.66 -3.40 -9.47
C VAL A 28 5.00 -3.17 -8.76
N ASP A 29 5.35 -4.09 -7.87
CA ASP A 29 6.66 -4.11 -7.24
C ASP A 29 7.66 -4.91 -8.08
N ALA A 30 8.00 -4.33 -9.24
CA ALA A 30 9.03 -4.90 -10.10
C ALA A 30 10.38 -4.90 -9.37
N ASP A 31 11.10 -6.01 -9.45
CA ASP A 31 12.43 -6.21 -8.85
C ASP A 31 12.47 -6.19 -7.31
N ASP A 32 11.36 -6.50 -6.63
CA ASP A 32 11.28 -6.60 -5.16
C ASP A 32 11.76 -5.32 -4.44
N ILE A 33 11.55 -4.16 -5.07
CA ILE A 33 12.05 -2.86 -4.59
C ILE A 33 11.34 -2.47 -3.30
N PHE A 34 10.01 -2.49 -3.29
CA PHE A 34 9.18 -2.12 -2.15
C PHE A 34 9.30 -3.17 -1.05
N SER A 35 9.24 -4.46 -1.35
CA SER A 35 9.46 -5.51 -0.35
C SER A 35 10.87 -5.45 0.25
N GLY A 36 11.90 -5.17 -0.55
CA GLY A 36 13.26 -4.94 -0.09
C GLY A 36 13.40 -3.72 0.83
N LEU A 37 12.64 -2.66 0.58
CA LEU A 37 12.59 -1.48 1.46
C LEU A 37 11.83 -1.76 2.76
N LEU A 38 10.72 -2.51 2.71
CA LEU A 38 9.97 -2.93 3.90
C LEU A 38 10.87 -3.74 4.84
N ASN A 39 11.66 -4.68 4.32
CA ASN A 39 12.61 -5.47 5.11
C ASN A 39 13.67 -4.61 5.84
N LYS A 40 14.04 -3.44 5.29
CA LYS A 40 14.99 -2.52 5.95
C LYS A 40 14.37 -1.74 7.11
N CYS A 41 13.04 -1.56 7.11
CA CYS A 41 12.29 -0.81 8.12
C CYS A 41 11.54 -1.72 9.12
N TYR A 42 11.40 -3.01 8.78
CA TYR A 42 10.64 -4.01 9.52
C TYR A 42 11.06 -4.06 10.99
N GLN A 43 10.08 -3.95 11.89
CA GLN A 43 10.26 -4.00 13.35
C GLN A 43 11.14 -2.87 13.92
N SER A 44 11.36 -1.78 13.17
CA SER A 44 12.00 -0.58 13.72
C SER A 44 11.15 0.11 14.81
N GLY A 45 9.88 -0.29 14.97
CA GLY A 45 8.92 0.25 15.94
C GLY A 45 8.40 1.65 15.59
N ARG A 46 8.84 2.22 14.46
CA ARG A 46 8.48 3.57 14.00
C ARG A 46 7.42 3.55 12.90
N THR A 47 7.09 2.38 12.37
CA THR A 47 6.24 2.21 11.20
C THR A 47 5.18 1.12 11.40
N PRO A 48 4.22 1.32 12.32
CA PRO A 48 3.25 0.30 12.70
C PRO A 48 2.27 -0.10 11.59
N THR A 49 2.05 0.73 10.56
CA THR A 49 1.24 0.32 9.40
C THR A 49 2.07 -0.35 8.31
N LEU A 50 3.31 0.08 8.08
CA LEU A 50 4.23 -0.64 7.18
C LEU A 50 4.58 -2.03 7.72
N ASP A 51 4.74 -2.18 9.04
CA ASP A 51 5.06 -3.45 9.69
C ASP A 51 3.94 -4.51 9.53
N LYS A 52 2.71 -4.09 9.21
CA LYS A 52 1.60 -5.00 8.91
C LYS A 52 1.66 -5.57 7.50
N ILE A 53 2.43 -4.96 6.61
CA ILE A 53 2.51 -5.40 5.21
C ILE A 53 3.47 -6.58 5.15
N ASP A 54 2.89 -7.75 4.97
CA ASP A 54 3.64 -8.99 4.81
C ASP A 54 3.88 -9.27 3.31
N PRO A 55 5.14 -9.44 2.86
CA PRO A 55 5.41 -9.82 1.48
C PRO A 55 4.82 -11.15 1.03
N TYR A 56 4.46 -12.03 1.97
CA TYR A 56 3.91 -13.35 1.69
C TYR A 56 2.40 -13.44 1.91
N ALA A 57 1.75 -12.36 2.36
CA ALA A 57 0.33 -12.36 2.65
C ALA A 57 -0.37 -11.08 2.20
N ASN A 58 -1.62 -11.26 1.78
CA ASN A 58 -2.44 -10.13 1.35
C ASN A 58 -2.83 -9.27 2.55
N THR A 59 -2.53 -7.97 2.46
CA THR A 59 -2.82 -7.00 3.52
C THR A 59 -3.75 -5.93 2.98
N ILE A 60 -4.81 -5.61 3.72
CA ILE A 60 -5.78 -4.58 3.32
C ILE A 60 -5.69 -3.41 4.29
N ILE A 61 -5.46 -2.21 3.77
CA ILE A 61 -5.40 -0.96 4.53
C ILE A 61 -6.59 -0.07 4.14
N ARG A 62 -7.34 0.41 5.13
CA ARG A 62 -8.60 1.17 4.96
C ARG A 62 -8.69 2.34 5.90
N GLY A 63 -9.51 3.33 5.56
CA GLY A 63 -9.89 4.38 6.50
C GLY A 63 -8.68 5.12 7.06
N SER A 64 -8.68 5.33 8.38
CA SER A 64 -7.61 6.02 9.10
C SER A 64 -6.23 5.40 8.91
N ASP A 65 -6.15 4.09 8.64
CA ASP A 65 -4.86 3.41 8.45
C ASP A 65 -4.18 3.84 7.15
N VAL A 66 -4.93 4.31 6.13
CA VAL A 66 -4.36 4.88 4.91
C VAL A 66 -3.61 6.18 5.21
N ASN A 67 -4.15 7.01 6.11
CA ASN A 67 -3.49 8.24 6.51
C ASN A 67 -2.21 7.94 7.31
N ALA A 68 -2.27 6.99 8.25
CA ALA A 68 -1.09 6.55 9.00
C ALA A 68 0.00 6.00 8.06
N PHE A 69 -0.38 5.18 7.08
CA PHE A 69 0.54 4.68 6.06
C PHE A 69 1.24 5.81 5.29
N ILE A 70 0.52 6.84 4.85
CA ILE A 70 1.11 8.00 4.16
C ILE A 70 2.11 8.73 5.07
N GLN A 71 1.85 8.85 6.36
CA GLN A 71 2.77 9.49 7.32
C GLN A 71 4.04 8.66 7.58
N GLU A 72 3.99 7.35 7.35
CA GLU A 72 5.12 6.43 7.52
C GLU A 72 6.00 6.33 6.25
N LEU A 73 5.46 6.62 5.05
CA LEU A 73 6.23 6.58 3.79
C LEU A 73 7.52 7.44 3.80
N PRO A 74 7.57 8.64 4.40
CA PRO A 74 8.83 9.40 4.53
C PRO A 74 9.91 8.68 5.36
N ILE A 75 9.53 7.75 6.24
CA ILE A 75 10.49 6.92 6.97
C ILE A 75 11.10 5.90 6.01
N LEU A 76 10.27 5.28 5.17
CA LEU A 76 10.71 4.35 4.12
C LEU A 76 11.61 5.04 3.08
N GLU A 77 11.30 6.29 2.73
CA GLU A 77 12.08 7.09 1.78
C GLU A 77 13.53 7.30 2.24
N LYS A 78 13.79 7.36 3.56
CA LYS A 78 15.15 7.46 4.11
C LYS A 78 16.01 6.22 3.78
N TYR A 79 15.39 5.07 3.52
CA TYR A 79 16.07 3.84 3.14
C TYR A 79 16.24 3.69 1.61
N ALA A 80 15.55 4.52 0.82
CA ALA A 80 15.66 4.56 -0.63
C ALA A 80 16.91 5.31 -1.07
N ARG A 81 17.91 4.56 -1.57
CA ARG A 81 19.20 5.09 -2.01
C ARG A 81 19.27 5.30 -3.52
N THR A 82 18.43 4.59 -4.27
CA THR A 82 18.44 4.57 -5.72
C THR A 82 17.24 5.32 -6.31
N ALA A 83 17.39 5.81 -7.56
CA ALA A 83 16.28 6.48 -8.25
C ALA A 83 15.06 5.58 -8.49
N PRO A 84 15.20 4.27 -8.79
CA PRO A 84 14.07 3.34 -8.86
C PRO A 84 13.31 3.21 -7.52
N GLU A 85 14.01 3.04 -6.39
CA GLU A 85 13.40 2.98 -5.06
C GLU A 85 12.55 4.23 -4.75
N LYS A 86 13.11 5.42 -4.99
CA LYS A 86 12.39 6.69 -4.76
C LYS A 86 11.17 6.84 -5.67
N ARG A 87 11.28 6.44 -6.94
CA ARG A 87 10.13 6.45 -7.86
C ARG A 87 9.04 5.48 -7.43
N GLN A 88 9.41 4.32 -6.90
CA GLN A 88 8.45 3.34 -6.40
C GLN A 88 7.67 3.90 -5.20
N ILE A 89 8.37 4.49 -4.22
CA ILE A 89 7.73 5.14 -3.07
C ILE A 89 6.81 6.29 -3.52
N ALA A 90 7.26 7.15 -4.43
CA ALA A 90 6.45 8.28 -4.92
C ALA A 90 5.15 7.83 -5.64
N ARG A 91 5.21 6.72 -6.39
CA ARG A 91 4.01 6.14 -7.03
C ARG A 91 3.04 5.60 -5.98
N ILE A 92 3.54 4.88 -4.98
CA ILE A 92 2.74 4.35 -3.87
C ILE A 92 2.12 5.50 -3.06
N GLU A 93 2.88 6.56 -2.77
CA GLU A 93 2.39 7.75 -2.08
C GLU A 93 1.27 8.43 -2.87
N THR A 94 1.47 8.63 -4.17
CA THR A 94 0.46 9.24 -5.04
C THR A 94 -0.83 8.42 -5.06
N MET A 95 -0.73 7.10 -5.19
CA MET A 95 -1.87 6.19 -5.11
C MET A 95 -2.57 6.26 -3.75
N SER A 96 -1.81 6.30 -2.66
CA SER A 96 -2.34 6.36 -1.30
C SER A 96 -3.08 7.67 -1.04
N ARG A 97 -2.56 8.79 -1.56
CA ARG A 97 -3.25 10.09 -1.50
C ARG A 97 -4.54 10.09 -2.30
N LYS A 98 -4.59 9.42 -3.47
CA LYS A 98 -5.85 9.22 -4.22
C LYS A 98 -6.85 8.38 -3.42
N CYS A 99 -6.38 7.35 -2.73
CA CYS A 99 -7.21 6.54 -1.82
C CYS A 99 -7.78 7.41 -0.70
N LEU A 100 -6.95 8.25 -0.08
CA LEU A 100 -7.36 9.14 1.01
C LEU A 100 -8.42 10.16 0.55
N ALA A 101 -8.31 10.68 -0.67
CA ALA A 101 -9.29 11.60 -1.24
C ALA A 101 -10.67 10.96 -1.48
N LYS A 102 -10.75 9.63 -1.54
CA LYS A 102 -12.00 8.87 -1.76
C LYS A 102 -12.12 7.70 -0.77
N ILE A 103 -11.78 7.97 0.48
CA ILE A 103 -11.58 6.97 1.54
C ILE A 103 -12.82 6.14 1.90
N GLU A 104 -14.01 6.64 1.58
CA GLU A 104 -15.28 5.94 1.83
C GLU A 104 -15.48 4.76 0.87
N ASP A 105 -15.02 4.92 -0.37
CA ASP A 105 -15.21 3.93 -1.44
C ASP A 105 -13.91 3.22 -1.82
N HIS A 106 -12.74 3.69 -1.36
CA HIS A 106 -11.44 3.16 -1.80
C HIS A 106 -10.64 2.56 -0.65
N HIS A 107 -9.86 1.54 -0.96
CA HIS A 107 -8.86 0.97 -0.06
C HIS A 107 -7.62 0.51 -0.80
N LEU A 108 -6.52 0.42 -0.05
CA LEU A 108 -5.27 -0.16 -0.55
C LEU A 108 -5.27 -1.64 -0.23
N HIS A 109 -4.90 -2.45 -1.22
CA HIS A 109 -4.74 -3.88 -1.10
C HIS A 109 -3.32 -4.24 -1.54
N PHE A 110 -2.53 -4.65 -0.57
CA PHE A 110 -1.17 -5.14 -0.76
C PHE A 110 -1.26 -6.63 -1.05
N VAL A 111 -0.80 -7.03 -2.23
CA VAL A 111 -0.82 -8.40 -2.71
C VAL A 111 0.60 -8.92 -2.68
N GLY A 112 0.85 -9.86 -1.76
CA GLY A 112 2.10 -10.60 -1.70
C GLY A 112 2.15 -11.70 -2.76
N ASP A 113 3.37 -12.08 -3.14
CA ASP A 113 3.69 -13.15 -4.11
C ASP A 113 4.30 -14.37 -3.42
#